data_AF-A0A1V4ZHT0-F1
#
_entry.id   AF-A0A1V4ZHT0-F1
#
_cell.length_a   1.000
_cell.length_b   1.000
_cell.length_c   1.000
_cell.angle_alpha   90.00
_cell.angle_beta   90.00
_cell.angle_gamma   90.00
#
_symmetry.space_group_name_H-M   'P 1'
#
loop_
_entity.id
_entity.type
_entity.pdbx_description
1 polymer ?
#
loop_
_entity_poly.entity_id
_entity_poly.type
_entity_poly.pdbx_seq_one_letter_code
_entity_poly.pdbx_strand_id
1 'polypeptide(L)'
;MTFEIYHQLGHRDKWSIDSYQEDGTGEGVIISPRSRKKGKVESLPTIVKNKAIFDPQFFNPNAAIKKMDSYDFYPDLLMPGGFETNRYPNYCSTVAEKCVNFQIKNNFRYLVIPTRFYEGAPDVEQFVQNQETNFVTPFLEARNNLNPSKDVILQLVLTAHMLKNKSFTDYLLTWITGLEGLKGIYLITELLPRTSQITDAEFLLNLMNFVHVLNKNKMIIVLGYLNSESLVLSIANPSIVTIGSFGNLRIFNSKMFEETETGEIKVPSYKIYSPVLLDWIDAPYVDLMRNRSLVNDDFFGDNEYLETMFGTGYNGSAQSSEPYKHYFVEISKQLKEIRALVGANRYSKVSEIIQNAIEEYSRINSTGIEIGRQGAFTTQFATAANLFARDQGWRS
;
A
#
# COMPACT_ATOMS: atom_id res chain seq x y z
N MET A 1 -13.31 12.25 -9.89
CA MET A 1 -12.14 11.56 -10.47
C MET A 1 -12.23 10.08 -10.11
N THR A 2 -11.87 9.21 -11.04
CA THR A 2 -11.70 7.78 -10.81
C THR A 2 -10.28 7.53 -10.28
N PHE A 3 -10.05 6.48 -9.51
CA PHE A 3 -8.72 6.05 -9.07
C PHE A 3 -8.28 4.78 -9.82
N GLU A 4 -7.00 4.45 -9.77
CA GLU A 4 -6.43 3.22 -10.34
C GLU A 4 -6.04 2.22 -9.25
N ILE A 5 -5.95 0.95 -9.61
CA ILE A 5 -5.59 -0.18 -8.75
C ILE A 5 -4.20 -0.68 -9.16
N TYR A 6 -3.28 -0.69 -8.21
CA TYR A 6 -1.89 -1.11 -8.43
C TYR A 6 -1.54 -2.32 -7.57
N HIS A 7 -0.80 -3.27 -8.13
CA HIS A 7 -0.27 -4.39 -7.34
C HIS A 7 1.05 -4.00 -6.68
N GLN A 8 1.11 -4.03 -5.34
CA GLN A 8 2.35 -3.89 -4.58
C GLN A 8 3.15 -5.21 -4.66
N LEU A 9 4.22 -5.23 -5.47
CA LEU A 9 4.96 -6.46 -5.71
C LEU A 9 5.86 -6.85 -4.52
N GLY A 10 5.98 -8.15 -4.30
CA GLY A 10 6.80 -8.73 -3.24
C GLY A 10 7.41 -10.07 -3.63
N HIS A 11 7.58 -10.96 -2.65
CA HIS A 11 7.90 -12.35 -2.96
C HIS A 11 6.78 -12.94 -3.84
N ARG A 12 7.14 -13.78 -4.83
CA ARG A 12 6.19 -14.36 -5.80
C ARG A 12 5.38 -13.32 -6.57
N ASP A 13 6.04 -12.22 -6.91
CA ASP A 13 5.55 -11.15 -7.78
C ASP A 13 4.91 -11.62 -9.08
N LYS A 14 5.34 -12.77 -9.62
CA LYS A 14 4.72 -13.40 -10.78
C LYS A 14 3.20 -13.57 -10.61
N TRP A 15 2.70 -13.91 -9.41
CA TRP A 15 1.25 -14.05 -9.19
C TRP A 15 0.48 -12.76 -9.45
N SER A 16 1.00 -11.64 -8.95
CA SER A 16 0.43 -10.31 -9.19
C SER A 16 0.54 -9.89 -10.65
N ILE A 17 1.67 -10.19 -11.31
CA ILE A 17 1.86 -9.88 -12.73
C ILE A 17 0.90 -10.69 -13.60
N ASP A 18 0.80 -12.01 -13.38
CA ASP A 18 -0.10 -12.89 -14.10
C ASP A 18 -1.54 -12.42 -13.90
N SER A 19 -1.99 -12.19 -12.66
CA SER A 19 -3.37 -11.69 -12.42
C SER A 19 -3.63 -10.29 -12.97
N TYR A 20 -2.62 -9.42 -13.01
CA TYR A 20 -2.74 -8.12 -13.66
C TYR A 20 -2.95 -8.27 -15.19
N GLN A 21 -2.19 -9.16 -15.82
CA GLN A 21 -2.18 -9.32 -17.28
C GLN A 21 -3.33 -10.19 -17.80
N GLU A 22 -3.68 -11.25 -17.07
CA GLU A 22 -4.62 -12.30 -17.49
C GLU A 22 -6.02 -12.02 -16.93
N ASP A 23 -6.13 -11.70 -15.64
CA ASP A 23 -7.44 -11.47 -14.98
C ASP A 23 -7.90 -10.00 -15.03
N GLY A 24 -7.05 -9.09 -15.52
CA GLY A 24 -7.33 -7.66 -15.59
C GLY A 24 -7.54 -6.99 -14.23
N THR A 25 -6.85 -7.43 -13.19
CA THR A 25 -7.03 -7.01 -11.77
C THR A 25 -6.40 -5.65 -11.41
N GLY A 26 -6.11 -4.79 -12.39
CA GLY A 26 -5.61 -3.44 -12.11
C GLY A 26 -5.00 -2.75 -13.32
N GLU A 27 -4.35 -1.61 -13.09
CA GLU A 27 -3.76 -0.77 -14.12
C GLU A 27 -2.23 -0.80 -14.14
N GLY A 28 -1.59 -1.15 -13.03
CA GLY A 28 -0.13 -1.21 -12.95
C GLY A 28 0.39 -1.91 -11.70
N VAL A 29 1.69 -1.74 -11.46
CA VAL A 29 2.42 -2.42 -10.39
C VAL A 29 3.36 -1.45 -9.68
N ILE A 30 3.63 -1.68 -8.40
CA ILE A 30 4.71 -1.03 -7.65
C ILE A 30 5.85 -2.03 -7.48
N ILE A 31 7.01 -1.71 -8.04
CA ILE A 31 8.21 -2.55 -8.03
C ILE A 31 9.17 -1.99 -6.99
N SER A 32 9.88 -2.87 -6.28
CA SER A 32 10.79 -2.46 -5.23
C SER A 32 12.09 -3.29 -5.17
N PRO A 33 13.23 -2.70 -4.80
CA PRO A 33 14.50 -3.41 -4.69
C PRO A 33 14.52 -4.56 -3.68
N ARG A 34 13.76 -4.47 -2.59
CA ARG A 34 13.65 -5.56 -1.61
C ARG A 34 12.99 -6.81 -2.20
N SER A 35 12.09 -6.65 -3.16
CA SER A 35 11.41 -7.79 -3.79
C SER A 35 12.25 -8.39 -4.92
N ARG A 36 12.88 -7.55 -5.75
CA ARG A 36 13.48 -7.95 -7.02
C ARG A 36 14.86 -7.32 -7.26
N LYS A 37 15.82 -8.10 -7.76
CA LYS A 37 17.17 -7.61 -8.13
C LYS A 37 17.12 -6.70 -9.37
N LYS A 38 18.06 -5.75 -9.49
CA LYS A 38 18.15 -4.76 -10.59
C LYS A 38 17.98 -5.37 -11.99
N GLY A 39 18.81 -6.35 -12.37
CA GLY A 39 18.72 -6.96 -13.70
C GLY A 39 17.39 -7.68 -13.98
N LYS A 40 16.69 -8.15 -12.94
CA LYS A 40 15.34 -8.73 -13.08
C LYS A 40 14.25 -7.67 -13.27
N VAL A 41 14.46 -6.46 -12.77
CA VAL A 41 13.59 -5.30 -13.05
C VAL A 41 13.84 -4.78 -14.45
N GLU A 42 15.10 -4.65 -14.85
CA GLU A 42 15.48 -4.15 -16.19
C GLU A 42 14.95 -5.05 -17.32
N SER A 43 14.90 -6.36 -17.08
CA SER A 43 14.36 -7.36 -18.01
C SER A 43 12.84 -7.50 -18.02
N LEU A 44 12.10 -6.73 -17.20
CA LEU A 44 10.64 -6.72 -17.29
C LEU A 44 10.18 -6.21 -18.66
N PRO A 45 9.05 -6.74 -19.19
CA PRO A 45 8.48 -6.24 -20.43
C PRO A 45 8.23 -4.73 -20.36
N THR A 46 8.55 -4.01 -21.44
CA THR A 46 8.38 -2.55 -21.51
C THR A 46 6.96 -2.10 -21.17
N ILE A 47 5.95 -2.87 -21.58
CA ILE A 47 4.55 -2.57 -21.28
C ILE A 47 4.25 -2.58 -19.77
N VAL A 48 4.90 -3.47 -19.01
CA VAL A 48 4.79 -3.51 -17.55
C VAL A 48 5.57 -2.33 -16.95
N LYS A 49 6.81 -2.09 -17.40
CA LYS A 49 7.66 -1.01 -16.86
C LYS A 49 7.04 0.37 -17.05
N ASN A 50 6.47 0.65 -18.22
CA ASN A 50 5.85 1.95 -18.53
C ASN A 50 4.67 2.29 -17.61
N LYS A 51 4.00 1.27 -17.06
CA LYS A 51 2.89 1.43 -16.11
C LYS A 51 3.33 1.24 -14.66
N ALA A 52 4.56 0.80 -14.42
CA ALA A 52 5.07 0.55 -13.10
C ALA A 52 5.52 1.83 -12.40
N ILE A 53 5.37 1.86 -11.08
CA ILE A 53 6.00 2.83 -10.19
C ILE A 53 7.16 2.10 -9.51
N PHE A 54 8.34 2.72 -9.51
CA PHE A 54 9.50 2.16 -8.82
C PHE A 54 9.60 2.82 -7.44
N ASP A 55 9.43 2.03 -6.39
CA ASP A 55 9.65 2.42 -5.00
C ASP A 55 11.14 2.22 -4.66
N PRO A 56 11.96 3.27 -4.50
CA PRO A 56 13.39 3.12 -4.22
C PRO A 56 13.68 2.61 -2.79
N GLN A 57 12.72 2.63 -1.87
CA GLN A 57 12.84 2.09 -0.51
C GLN A 57 14.05 2.59 0.29
N PHE A 58 14.24 3.91 0.40
CA PHE A 58 15.29 4.47 1.28
C PHE A 58 14.82 4.63 2.74
N PHE A 59 13.88 3.79 3.18
CA PHE A 59 13.27 3.87 4.52
C PHE A 59 14.33 3.78 5.61
N ASN A 60 15.21 2.78 5.52
CA ASN A 60 16.37 2.63 6.38
C ASN A 60 17.66 2.54 5.55
N PRO A 61 18.35 3.67 5.32
CA PRO A 61 19.58 3.67 4.54
C PRO A 61 20.74 2.87 5.15
N ASN A 62 20.66 2.50 6.44
CA ASN A 62 21.69 1.72 7.14
C ASN A 62 21.59 0.21 6.91
N ALA A 63 20.48 -0.28 6.35
CA ALA A 63 20.21 -1.71 6.25
C ALA A 63 19.97 -2.10 4.80
N ALA A 64 21.05 -2.18 4.02
CA ALA A 64 20.99 -2.74 2.69
C ALA A 64 20.79 -4.26 2.79
N ILE A 65 19.55 -4.73 2.68
CA ILE A 65 19.25 -6.16 2.62
C ILE A 65 19.77 -6.68 1.26
N LYS A 66 20.52 -7.81 1.24
CA LYS A 66 21.17 -8.49 0.10
C LYS A 66 20.65 -8.32 -1.35
N LYS A 67 19.35 -8.08 -1.58
CA LYS A 67 18.80 -7.80 -2.93
C LYS A 67 18.97 -6.34 -3.35
N MET A 68 18.93 -5.42 -2.39
CA MET A 68 19.14 -3.98 -2.55
C MET A 68 20.57 -3.71 -3.03
N ASP A 69 21.53 -4.55 -2.64
CA ASP A 69 22.94 -4.53 -3.09
C ASP A 69 23.12 -4.56 -4.61
N SER A 70 22.13 -5.07 -5.35
CA SER A 70 22.18 -5.08 -6.81
C SER A 70 21.92 -3.71 -7.45
N TYR A 71 21.53 -2.70 -6.67
CA TYR A 71 21.26 -1.35 -7.12
C TYR A 71 22.35 -0.40 -6.63
N ASP A 72 23.14 0.11 -7.56
CA ASP A 72 24.35 0.90 -7.32
C ASP A 72 24.09 2.34 -6.83
N PHE A 73 22.83 2.67 -6.53
CA PHE A 73 22.44 3.95 -5.96
C PHE A 73 22.14 3.88 -4.45
N TYR A 74 22.18 2.70 -3.83
CA TYR A 74 21.92 2.62 -2.39
C TYR A 74 23.02 3.32 -1.58
N PRO A 75 22.64 4.20 -0.63
CA PRO A 75 23.62 4.97 0.13
C PRO A 75 24.70 4.13 0.82
N ASP A 76 24.31 3.01 1.44
CA ASP A 76 25.22 2.11 2.15
C ASP A 76 26.34 1.54 1.25
N LEU A 77 26.06 1.31 -0.03
CA LEU A 77 27.03 0.80 -1.00
C LEU A 77 27.95 1.89 -1.56
N LEU A 78 27.46 3.13 -1.62
CA LEU A 78 28.19 4.26 -2.21
C LEU A 78 29.09 4.98 -1.21
N MET A 79 28.78 4.86 0.08
CA MET A 79 29.52 5.52 1.15
C MET A 79 30.65 4.61 1.66
N PRO A 80 31.91 5.09 1.69
CA PRO A 80 33.01 4.34 2.30
C PRO A 80 32.72 4.09 3.79
N GLY A 81 32.62 2.81 4.17
CA GLY A 81 32.32 2.40 5.55
C GLY A 81 30.83 2.19 5.87
N GLY A 82 29.94 2.27 4.86
CA GLY A 82 28.49 2.16 5.04
C GLY A 82 27.81 3.51 5.24
N PHE A 83 26.49 3.48 5.41
CA PHE A 83 25.71 4.71 5.59
C PHE A 83 25.96 5.36 6.95
N GLU A 84 26.19 6.67 6.93
CA GLU A 84 26.31 7.51 8.12
C GLU A 84 25.51 8.81 7.91
N THR A 85 24.60 9.12 8.84
CA THR A 85 23.66 10.24 8.68
C THR A 85 24.35 11.60 8.51
N ASN A 86 25.43 11.85 9.24
CA ASN A 86 26.21 13.10 9.19
C ASN A 86 27.06 13.24 7.91
N ARG A 87 27.43 12.13 7.27
CA ARG A 87 28.24 12.12 6.04
C ARG A 87 27.37 12.09 4.79
N TYR A 88 26.13 11.60 4.88
CA TYR A 88 25.22 11.46 3.74
C TYR A 88 25.01 12.74 2.90
N PRO A 89 24.98 13.97 3.47
CA PRO A 89 24.92 15.19 2.66
C PRO A 89 26.02 15.30 1.59
N ASN A 90 27.19 14.68 1.79
CA ASN A 90 28.29 14.69 0.80
C ASN A 90 28.09 13.68 -0.35
N TYR A 91 27.10 12.79 -0.24
CA TYR A 91 26.85 11.70 -1.20
C TYR A 91 25.45 11.76 -1.80
N CYS A 92 24.52 12.57 -1.25
CA CYS A 92 23.13 12.61 -1.66
C CYS A 92 22.94 12.95 -3.14
N SER A 93 23.74 13.87 -3.71
CA SER A 93 23.69 14.20 -5.14
C SER A 93 24.06 13.02 -6.05
N THR A 94 25.11 12.27 -5.71
CA THR A 94 25.54 11.08 -6.46
C THR A 94 24.51 9.96 -6.38
N VAL A 95 23.95 9.74 -5.20
CA VAL A 95 22.85 8.79 -4.95
C VAL A 95 21.63 9.15 -5.79
N ALA A 96 21.23 10.42 -5.74
CA ALA A 96 20.11 10.96 -6.49
C ALA A 96 20.28 10.78 -7.99
N GLU A 97 21.44 11.17 -8.53
CA GLU A 97 21.76 11.04 -9.95
C GLU A 97 21.64 9.59 -10.44
N LYS A 98 22.24 8.64 -9.70
CA LYS A 98 22.19 7.22 -10.07
C LYS A 98 20.77 6.65 -9.98
N CYS A 99 20.00 7.01 -8.95
CA CYS A 99 18.63 6.55 -8.77
C CYS A 99 17.70 7.12 -9.86
N VAL A 100 17.76 8.43 -10.12
CA VAL A 100 16.98 9.08 -11.19
C VAL A 100 17.34 8.50 -12.56
N ASN A 101 18.63 8.33 -12.85
CA ASN A 101 19.08 7.67 -14.10
C ASN A 101 18.51 6.26 -14.25
N PHE A 102 18.50 5.46 -13.19
CA PHE A 102 17.92 4.12 -13.23
C PHE A 102 16.41 4.16 -13.55
N GLN A 103 15.68 5.08 -12.93
CA GLN A 103 14.24 5.23 -13.15
C GLN A 103 13.93 5.70 -14.58
N ILE A 104 14.68 6.68 -15.11
CA ILE A 104 14.53 7.17 -16.48
C ILE A 104 14.84 6.07 -17.51
N LYS A 105 15.96 5.35 -17.35
CA LYS A 105 16.37 4.27 -18.26
C LYS A 105 15.33 3.16 -18.37
N ASN A 106 14.58 2.92 -17.30
CA ASN A 106 13.51 1.93 -17.27
C ASN A 106 12.13 2.48 -17.64
N ASN A 107 12.03 3.79 -17.89
CA ASN A 107 10.83 4.49 -18.32
C ASN A 107 9.61 4.26 -17.42
N PHE A 108 9.82 4.18 -16.10
CA PHE A 108 8.72 4.06 -15.14
C PHE A 108 7.72 5.22 -15.24
N ARG A 109 6.51 5.00 -14.74
CA ARG A 109 5.40 5.96 -14.86
C ARG A 109 5.74 7.32 -14.26
N TYR A 110 6.29 7.31 -13.05
CA TYR A 110 6.72 8.51 -12.32
C TYR A 110 8.19 8.40 -11.95
N LEU A 111 8.82 9.55 -11.73
CA LEU A 111 10.06 9.63 -10.96
C LEU A 111 9.70 9.75 -9.49
N VAL A 112 10.08 8.76 -8.69
CA VAL A 112 9.84 8.76 -7.26
C VAL A 112 11.07 9.31 -6.55
N ILE A 113 10.87 10.39 -5.78
CA ILE A 113 11.83 10.87 -4.79
C ILE A 113 11.59 10.08 -3.52
N PRO A 114 12.57 9.30 -3.02
CA PRO A 114 12.40 8.55 -1.79
C PRO A 114 12.55 9.44 -0.56
N THR A 115 12.04 8.99 0.58
CA THR A 115 12.26 9.65 1.88
C THR A 115 12.71 8.65 2.92
N ARG A 116 13.42 9.15 3.94
CA ARG A 116 13.81 8.35 5.10
C ARG A 116 12.64 8.15 6.06
N PHE A 117 12.51 6.95 6.62
CA PHE A 117 11.56 6.65 7.69
C PHE A 117 12.10 7.09 9.06
N TYR A 118 11.20 7.60 9.91
CA TYR A 118 11.49 7.96 11.30
C TYR A 118 10.46 7.28 12.20
N GLU A 119 10.93 6.45 13.13
CA GLU A 119 10.04 5.68 14.03
C GLU A 119 9.30 6.59 15.02
N GLY A 120 10.00 7.59 15.57
CA GLY A 120 9.41 8.62 16.43
C GLY A 120 8.69 9.71 15.66
N ALA A 121 8.14 10.68 16.39
CA ALA A 121 7.73 11.95 15.79
C ALA A 121 8.81 12.99 16.06
N PRO A 122 9.75 13.19 15.12
CA PRO A 122 10.70 14.28 15.22
C PRO A 122 9.95 15.61 15.20
N ASP A 123 10.64 16.66 15.60
CA ASP A 123 10.20 18.00 15.28
C ASP A 123 9.94 18.13 13.77
N VAL A 124 8.83 18.77 13.40
CA VAL A 124 8.36 18.82 12.00
C VAL A 124 9.29 19.65 11.11
N GLU A 125 9.88 20.72 11.64
CA GLU A 125 10.81 21.56 10.89
C GLU A 125 12.10 20.78 10.63
N GLN A 126 12.61 20.10 11.66
CA GLN A 126 13.77 19.22 11.51
C GLN A 126 13.50 18.06 10.54
N PHE A 127 12.31 17.47 10.59
CA PHE A 127 11.89 16.44 9.65
C PHE A 127 11.94 16.96 8.22
N VAL A 128 11.25 18.07 7.94
CA VAL A 128 11.17 18.67 6.61
C VAL A 128 12.55 19.09 6.12
N GLN A 129 13.34 19.79 6.92
CA GLN A 129 14.69 20.23 6.57
C GLN A 129 15.59 19.03 6.19
N ASN A 130 15.51 17.94 6.94
CA ASN A 130 16.27 16.73 6.65
C ASN A 130 15.84 16.07 5.35
N GLN A 131 14.52 15.95 5.10
CA GLN A 131 14.03 15.37 3.85
C GLN A 131 14.42 16.24 2.66
N GLU A 132 14.32 17.56 2.81
CA GLU A 132 14.59 18.52 1.75
C GLU A 132 16.08 18.53 1.34
N THR A 133 16.96 18.69 2.33
CA THR A 133 18.41 18.76 2.12
C THR A 133 18.98 17.45 1.55
N ASN A 134 18.50 16.31 2.04
CA ASN A 134 19.14 15.01 1.77
C ASN A 134 18.47 14.20 0.67
N PHE A 135 17.21 14.52 0.32
CA PHE A 135 16.44 13.74 -0.65
C PHE A 135 15.72 14.61 -1.67
N VAL A 136 14.91 15.58 -1.27
CA VAL A 136 14.09 16.35 -2.25
C VAL A 136 14.96 17.17 -3.19
N THR A 137 15.79 18.08 -2.65
CA THR A 137 16.61 18.98 -3.47
C THR A 137 17.60 18.21 -4.36
N PRO A 138 18.40 17.25 -3.85
CA PRO A 138 19.32 16.48 -4.69
C PRO A 138 18.62 15.72 -5.83
N PHE A 139 17.43 15.14 -5.58
CA PHE A 139 16.70 14.42 -6.62
C PHE A 139 16.05 15.34 -7.65
N LEU A 140 15.53 16.50 -7.23
CA LEU A 140 15.01 17.51 -8.17
C LEU A 140 16.12 18.09 -9.04
N GLU A 141 17.30 18.36 -8.48
CA GLU A 141 18.48 18.80 -9.23
C GLU A 141 18.94 17.74 -10.23
N ALA A 142 19.08 16.48 -9.79
CA ALA A 142 19.42 15.36 -10.67
C ALA A 142 18.40 15.22 -11.82
N ARG A 143 17.10 15.37 -11.53
CA ARG A 143 16.03 15.37 -12.53
C ARG A 143 16.13 16.56 -13.47
N ASN A 144 16.42 17.75 -12.99
CA ASN A 144 16.55 18.94 -13.84
C ASN A 144 17.73 18.80 -14.81
N ASN A 145 18.87 18.28 -14.34
CA ASN A 145 20.06 18.07 -15.17
C ASN A 145 19.84 17.05 -16.29
N LEU A 146 19.04 16.01 -16.04
CA LEU A 146 18.71 14.98 -17.03
C LEU A 146 17.51 15.39 -17.93
N ASN A 147 16.82 16.47 -17.58
CA ASN A 147 15.65 17.05 -18.26
C ASN A 147 14.62 16.03 -18.80
N PRO A 148 14.11 15.08 -17.98
CA PRO A 148 13.13 14.11 -18.43
C PRO A 148 11.73 14.73 -18.51
N SER A 149 10.93 14.27 -19.47
CA SER A 149 9.50 14.55 -19.55
C SER A 149 8.69 13.59 -18.65
N LYS A 150 9.02 13.56 -17.35
CA LYS A 150 8.36 12.68 -16.37
C LYS A 150 7.88 13.47 -15.16
N ASP A 151 6.63 13.21 -14.79
CA ASP A 151 6.06 13.72 -13.55
C ASP A 151 6.81 13.13 -12.35
N VAL A 152 7.04 13.99 -11.35
CA VAL A 152 7.76 13.64 -10.13
C VAL A 152 6.76 13.52 -8.98
N ILE A 153 6.89 12.45 -8.19
CA ILE A 153 6.15 12.28 -6.95
C ILE A 153 7.09 12.07 -5.78
N LEU A 154 6.72 12.60 -4.62
CA LEU A 154 7.48 12.46 -3.38
C LEU A 154 6.93 11.28 -2.56
N GLN A 155 7.77 10.29 -2.28
CA GLN A 155 7.43 9.27 -1.29
C GLN A 155 7.35 9.92 0.10
N LEU A 156 6.39 9.49 0.92
CA LEU A 156 6.31 9.86 2.33
C LEU A 156 5.92 8.64 3.14
N VAL A 157 6.64 8.40 4.24
CA VAL A 157 6.30 7.36 5.21
C VAL A 157 5.94 8.01 6.53
N LEU A 158 4.67 7.94 6.93
CA LEU A 158 4.17 8.60 8.13
C LEU A 158 3.69 7.60 9.17
N THR A 159 4.08 7.80 10.43
CA THR A 159 3.57 7.01 11.54
C THR A 159 2.20 7.52 11.99
N ALA A 160 1.46 6.70 12.72
CA ALA A 160 0.20 7.12 13.34
C ALA A 160 0.36 8.34 14.26
N HIS A 161 1.49 8.46 14.96
CA HIS A 161 1.76 9.63 15.80
C HIS A 161 1.91 10.91 14.97
N MET A 162 2.59 10.84 13.82
CA MET A 162 2.71 12.00 12.92
C MET A 162 1.34 12.41 12.36
N LEU A 163 0.55 11.44 11.90
CA LEU A 163 -0.77 11.71 11.28
C LEU A 163 -1.82 12.22 12.27
N LYS A 164 -1.74 11.81 13.55
CA LYS A 164 -2.64 12.31 14.61
C LYS A 164 -2.23 13.67 15.17
N ASN A 165 -1.01 14.13 14.89
CA ASN A 165 -0.54 15.45 15.31
C ASN A 165 -0.94 16.51 14.27
N LYS A 166 -1.99 17.28 14.57
CA LYS A 166 -2.52 18.30 13.66
C LYS A 166 -1.47 19.32 13.22
N SER A 167 -0.67 19.84 14.16
CA SER A 167 0.37 20.82 13.84
C SER A 167 1.42 20.24 12.90
N PHE A 168 1.82 18.99 13.12
CA PHE A 168 2.72 18.27 12.23
C PHE A 168 2.10 18.11 10.84
N THR A 169 0.84 17.66 10.74
CA THR A 169 0.18 17.47 9.45
C THR A 169 -0.06 18.76 8.69
N ASP A 170 -0.46 19.85 9.35
CA ASP A 170 -0.69 21.15 8.71
C ASP A 170 0.61 21.71 8.10
N TYR A 171 1.71 21.62 8.85
CA TYR A 171 3.03 22.04 8.38
C TYR A 171 3.48 21.19 7.20
N LEU A 172 3.36 19.86 7.33
CA LEU A 172 3.74 18.93 6.28
C LEU A 172 2.95 19.15 5.00
N LEU A 173 1.63 19.37 5.09
CA LEU A 173 0.78 19.69 3.94
C LEU A 173 1.22 20.99 3.28
N THR A 174 1.50 22.03 4.06
CA THR A 174 2.00 23.32 3.56
C THR A 174 3.28 23.13 2.77
N TRP A 175 4.26 22.42 3.35
CA TRP A 175 5.52 22.08 2.69
C TRP A 175 5.30 21.33 1.37
N ILE A 176 4.58 20.21 1.40
CA ILE A 176 4.34 19.38 0.20
C ILE A 176 3.69 20.19 -0.93
N THR A 177 2.68 21.01 -0.60
CA THR A 177 1.97 21.81 -1.61
C THR A 177 2.77 23.01 -2.12
N GLY A 178 3.81 23.42 -1.39
CA GLY A 178 4.71 24.52 -1.77
C GLY A 178 5.91 24.08 -2.61
N LEU A 179 6.20 22.78 -2.70
CA LEU A 179 7.33 22.26 -3.46
C LEU A 179 7.10 22.35 -4.97
N GLU A 180 7.92 23.17 -5.64
CA GLU A 180 7.90 23.28 -7.10
C GLU A 180 8.39 22.00 -7.79
N GLY A 181 7.80 21.69 -8.95
CA GLY A 181 8.19 20.53 -9.76
C GLY A 181 7.63 19.20 -9.28
N LEU A 182 6.96 19.15 -8.12
CA LEU A 182 6.20 17.98 -7.68
C LEU A 182 4.79 17.95 -8.27
N LYS A 183 4.33 16.76 -8.65
CA LYS A 183 2.96 16.50 -9.11
C LYS A 183 2.13 15.75 -8.10
N GLY A 184 2.74 15.16 -7.09
CA GLY A 184 2.04 14.31 -6.15
C GLY A 184 2.93 13.64 -5.13
N ILE A 185 2.32 12.71 -4.40
CA ILE A 185 2.99 11.92 -3.39
C ILE A 185 2.71 10.41 -3.54
N TYR A 186 3.66 9.61 -3.05
CA TYR A 186 3.48 8.20 -2.75
C TYR A 186 3.48 8.01 -1.23
N LEU A 187 2.29 7.93 -0.65
CA LEU A 187 2.08 7.85 0.79
C LEU A 187 2.05 6.40 1.27
N ILE A 188 2.86 6.12 2.28
CA ILE A 188 2.92 4.88 3.02
C ILE A 188 2.71 5.24 4.49
N THR A 189 1.99 4.42 5.24
CA THR A 189 1.73 4.69 6.65
C THR A 189 2.05 3.49 7.54
N GLU A 190 2.48 3.77 8.77
CA GLU A 190 2.70 2.74 9.78
C GLU A 190 1.86 3.00 11.03
N LEU A 191 1.09 1.99 11.43
CA LEU A 191 0.31 1.96 12.66
C LEU A 191 0.83 0.83 13.55
N LEU A 192 1.12 1.15 14.81
CA LEU A 192 1.51 0.20 15.85
C LEU A 192 0.47 0.20 16.99
N PRO A 193 0.14 -0.96 17.59
CA PRO A 193 0.58 -2.30 17.20
C PRO A 193 0.00 -2.73 15.86
N ARG A 194 0.73 -3.57 15.12
CA ARG A 194 0.26 -4.07 13.82
C ARG A 194 -0.82 -5.11 13.98
N THR A 195 -1.88 -4.94 13.21
CA THR A 195 -3.00 -5.88 13.01
C THR A 195 -3.08 -6.25 11.54
N SER A 196 -3.99 -7.15 11.13
CA SER A 196 -4.22 -7.51 9.72
C SER A 196 -5.09 -6.51 8.94
N GLN A 197 -5.70 -5.56 9.63
CA GLN A 197 -6.48 -4.43 9.11
C GLN A 197 -6.34 -3.27 10.09
N ILE A 198 -6.53 -2.04 9.63
CA ILE A 198 -6.52 -0.86 10.51
C ILE A 198 -7.69 -0.93 11.51
N THR A 199 -7.39 -0.94 12.80
CA THR A 199 -8.38 -0.97 13.89
C THR A 199 -8.42 0.34 14.70
N ASP A 200 -7.99 1.44 14.11
CA ASP A 200 -7.94 2.76 14.74
C ASP A 200 -8.69 3.78 13.86
N ALA A 201 -9.94 4.08 14.23
CA ALA A 201 -10.80 4.98 13.47
C ALA A 201 -10.25 6.42 13.39
N GLU A 202 -9.59 6.90 14.44
CA GLU A 202 -8.99 8.24 14.46
C GLU A 202 -7.81 8.33 13.49
N PHE A 203 -6.94 7.32 13.49
CA PHE A 203 -5.86 7.22 12.50
C PHE A 203 -6.40 7.22 11.07
N LEU A 204 -7.42 6.39 10.81
CA LEU A 204 -8.02 6.29 9.48
C LEU A 204 -8.68 7.61 9.05
N LEU A 205 -9.41 8.28 9.95
CA LEU A 205 -10.01 9.60 9.69
C LEU A 205 -8.95 10.66 9.37
N ASN A 206 -7.87 10.72 10.15
CA ASN A 206 -6.77 11.66 9.91
C ASN A 206 -6.08 11.39 8.57
N LEU A 207 -5.87 10.12 8.22
CA LEU A 207 -5.34 9.74 6.91
C LEU A 207 -6.28 10.14 5.76
N MET A 208 -7.59 9.93 5.91
CA MET A 208 -8.58 10.39 4.92
C MET A 208 -8.56 11.91 4.75
N ASN A 209 -8.50 12.66 5.85
CA ASN A 209 -8.41 14.12 5.82
C ASN A 209 -7.12 14.59 5.15
N PHE A 210 -5.98 13.97 5.45
CA PHE A 210 -4.69 14.27 4.82
C PHE A 210 -4.75 14.05 3.30
N VAL A 211 -5.25 12.90 2.86
CA VAL A 211 -5.45 12.57 1.43
C VAL A 211 -6.40 13.56 0.76
N HIS A 212 -7.48 13.93 1.42
CA HIS A 212 -8.47 14.87 0.88
C HIS A 212 -7.91 16.27 0.67
N VAL A 213 -7.09 16.78 1.61
CA VAL A 213 -6.44 18.09 1.45
C VAL A 213 -5.50 18.07 0.25
N LEU A 214 -4.71 17.01 0.07
CA LEU A 214 -3.85 16.86 -1.11
C LEU A 214 -4.68 16.76 -2.39
N ASN A 215 -5.82 16.06 -2.36
CA ASN A 215 -6.72 15.94 -3.51
C ASN A 215 -7.30 17.29 -3.92
N LYS A 216 -7.70 18.12 -2.95
CA LYS A 216 -8.16 19.50 -3.19
C LYS A 216 -7.08 20.36 -3.85
N ASN A 217 -5.81 20.09 -3.56
CA ASN A 217 -4.65 20.70 -4.21
C ASN A 217 -4.29 20.03 -5.56
N LYS A 218 -5.16 19.16 -6.09
CA LYS A 218 -5.02 18.47 -7.39
C LYS A 218 -3.74 17.64 -7.50
N MET A 219 -3.20 17.18 -6.38
CA MET A 219 -2.02 16.33 -6.36
C MET A 219 -2.37 14.89 -6.74
N ILE A 220 -1.43 14.22 -7.42
CA ILE A 220 -1.46 12.78 -7.61
C ILE A 220 -1.20 12.13 -6.25
N ILE A 221 -2.07 11.22 -5.80
CA ILE A 221 -1.91 10.56 -4.49
C ILE A 221 -1.89 9.05 -4.72
N VAL A 222 -0.74 8.44 -4.48
CA VAL A 222 -0.55 6.98 -4.52
C VAL A 222 -0.54 6.47 -3.08
N LEU A 223 -1.43 5.56 -2.73
CA LEU A 223 -1.49 4.94 -1.41
C LEU A 223 -0.90 3.53 -1.44
N GLY A 224 0.24 3.35 -0.79
CA GLY A 224 0.96 2.08 -0.71
C GLY A 224 0.56 1.20 0.47
N TYR A 225 0.81 -0.10 0.32
CA TYR A 225 0.63 -1.10 1.38
C TYR A 225 -0.76 -1.06 2.01
N LEU A 226 -1.80 -1.30 1.20
CA LEU A 226 -3.18 -1.37 1.67
C LEU A 226 -3.76 -2.78 1.64
N ASN A 227 -4.66 -3.05 2.57
CA ASN A 227 -5.60 -4.16 2.57
C ASN A 227 -7.02 -3.64 2.21
N SER A 228 -8.06 -4.16 2.85
CA SER A 228 -9.46 -3.75 2.68
C SER A 228 -9.73 -2.27 3.02
N GLU A 229 -8.86 -1.59 3.78
CA GLU A 229 -8.94 -0.14 4.02
C GLU A 229 -8.86 0.69 2.73
N SER A 230 -8.37 0.11 1.62
CA SER A 230 -8.44 0.73 0.30
C SER A 230 -9.86 1.18 -0.08
N LEU A 231 -10.89 0.44 0.35
CA LEU A 231 -12.30 0.80 0.14
C LEU A 231 -12.65 2.11 0.87
N VAL A 232 -12.30 2.22 2.15
CA VAL A 232 -12.58 3.43 2.96
C VAL A 232 -11.75 4.61 2.48
N LEU A 233 -10.46 4.40 2.25
CA LEU A 233 -9.55 5.45 1.79
C LEU A 233 -9.92 5.99 0.41
N SER A 234 -10.60 5.19 -0.43
CA SER A 234 -11.10 5.64 -1.73
C SER A 234 -12.10 6.82 -1.63
N ILE A 235 -12.78 6.95 -0.49
CA ILE A 235 -13.74 8.04 -0.22
C ILE A 235 -13.02 9.40 -0.22
N ALA A 236 -11.79 9.46 0.29
CA ALA A 236 -10.93 10.65 0.28
C ALA A 236 -10.34 10.96 -1.11
N ASN A 237 -10.70 10.18 -2.13
CA ASN A 237 -10.40 10.40 -3.54
C ASN A 237 -8.90 10.40 -3.90
N PRO A 238 -8.12 9.35 -3.53
CA PRO A 238 -6.76 9.18 -4.01
C PRO A 238 -6.72 8.97 -5.53
N SER A 239 -5.52 9.05 -6.11
CA SER A 239 -5.32 8.73 -7.54
C SER A 239 -5.07 7.24 -7.76
N ILE A 240 -4.36 6.59 -6.84
CA ILE A 240 -3.99 5.17 -6.92
C ILE A 240 -4.12 4.53 -5.53
N VAL A 241 -4.74 3.35 -5.48
CA VAL A 241 -4.73 2.46 -4.31
C VAL A 241 -3.99 1.18 -4.65
N THR A 242 -3.46 0.50 -3.64
CA THR A 242 -2.69 -0.73 -3.84
C THR A 242 -3.39 -1.98 -3.31
N ILE A 243 -3.04 -3.13 -3.88
CA ILE A 243 -3.38 -4.47 -3.39
C ILE A 243 -2.11 -5.33 -3.35
N GLY A 244 -2.05 -6.30 -2.45
CA GLY A 244 -0.85 -7.13 -2.25
C GLY A 244 -1.15 -8.58 -1.88
N SER A 245 -0.31 -9.51 -2.34
CA SER A 245 -0.47 -10.95 -2.07
C SER A 245 -0.32 -11.26 -0.58
N PHE A 246 0.78 -10.82 0.02
CA PHE A 246 1.11 -11.12 1.42
C PHE A 246 0.75 -9.99 2.36
N GLY A 247 0.54 -10.30 3.65
CA GLY A 247 0.16 -9.31 4.67
C GLY A 247 1.13 -8.14 4.78
N ASN A 248 2.45 -8.38 4.64
CA ASN A 248 3.47 -7.32 4.66
C ASN A 248 3.49 -6.43 3.39
N LEU A 249 2.74 -6.79 2.35
CA LEU A 249 2.49 -5.97 1.16
C LEU A 249 1.15 -5.24 1.25
N ARG A 250 0.32 -5.61 2.22
CA ARG A 250 -0.98 -4.99 2.51
C ARG A 250 -0.96 -4.08 3.73
N ILE A 251 0.08 -4.19 4.56
CA ILE A 251 0.31 -3.35 5.74
C ILE A 251 1.82 -3.19 5.86
N PHE A 252 2.28 -1.94 5.84
CA PHE A 252 3.69 -1.64 5.92
C PHE A 252 4.25 -2.02 7.30
N ASN A 253 5.52 -2.42 7.31
CA ASN A 253 6.26 -2.79 8.52
C ASN A 253 7.71 -2.35 8.35
N SER A 254 8.10 -1.29 9.06
CA SER A 254 9.46 -0.74 9.04
C SER A 254 10.51 -1.76 9.48
N LYS A 255 10.19 -2.65 10.43
CA LYS A 255 11.09 -3.72 10.90
C LYS A 255 11.51 -4.72 9.82
N MET A 256 10.78 -4.79 8.69
CA MET A 256 11.19 -5.62 7.55
C MET A 256 12.40 -5.07 6.79
N PHE A 257 12.82 -3.85 7.14
CA PHE A 257 13.96 -3.10 6.60
C PHE A 257 15.06 -2.94 7.65
N GLU A 258 15.05 -3.77 8.70
CA GLU A 258 16.11 -3.89 9.68
C GLU A 258 16.79 -5.25 9.51
N GLU A 259 18.10 -5.33 9.78
CA GLU A 259 18.76 -6.62 9.91
C GLU A 259 18.19 -7.35 11.12
N THR A 260 17.49 -8.45 10.86
CA THR A 260 16.94 -9.30 11.91
C THR A 260 17.62 -10.66 11.87
N GLU A 261 17.99 -11.15 13.04
CA GLU A 261 18.42 -12.54 13.22
C GLU A 261 17.33 -13.48 12.70
N THR A 262 17.75 -14.53 12.00
CA THR A 262 16.89 -15.56 11.43
C THR A 262 16.16 -16.32 12.55
N GLY A 263 15.01 -15.80 12.97
CA GLY A 263 14.06 -16.54 13.78
C GLY A 263 13.32 -17.60 12.95
N GLU A 264 12.73 -18.60 13.61
CA GLU A 264 11.85 -19.56 12.95
C GLU A 264 10.69 -18.83 12.24
N ILE A 265 10.71 -18.87 10.91
CA ILE A 265 9.60 -18.33 10.11
C ILE A 265 8.44 -19.32 10.23
N LYS A 266 7.47 -19.02 11.10
CA LYS A 266 6.23 -19.78 11.19
C LYS A 266 5.51 -19.71 9.85
N VAL A 267 5.30 -20.87 9.21
CA VAL A 267 4.51 -20.94 7.98
C VAL A 267 3.08 -20.51 8.30
N PRO A 268 2.54 -19.48 7.62
CA PRO A 268 1.18 -19.02 7.90
C PRO A 268 0.15 -20.09 7.55
N SER A 269 -0.99 -20.04 8.24
CA SER A 269 -2.15 -20.86 7.91
C SER A 269 -2.68 -20.51 6.52
N TYR A 270 -3.27 -21.51 5.86
CA TYR A 270 -4.00 -21.31 4.61
C TYR A 270 -5.29 -20.52 4.90
N LYS A 271 -5.49 -19.42 4.16
CA LYS A 271 -6.61 -18.49 4.32
C LYS A 271 -7.26 -18.19 2.98
N ILE A 272 -8.56 -17.93 3.00
CA ILE A 272 -9.36 -17.54 1.83
C ILE A 272 -9.97 -16.18 2.12
N TYR A 273 -9.87 -15.26 1.16
CA TYR A 273 -10.50 -13.96 1.26
C TYR A 273 -12.01 -14.08 1.08
N SER A 274 -12.80 -13.38 1.90
CA SER A 274 -14.23 -13.18 1.67
C SER A 274 -14.49 -11.71 1.34
N PRO A 275 -15.02 -11.39 0.14
CA PRO A 275 -15.41 -10.02 -0.20
C PRO A 275 -16.61 -9.55 0.64
N VAL A 276 -17.41 -10.47 1.19
CA VAL A 276 -18.54 -10.17 2.07
C VAL A 276 -18.06 -9.71 3.45
N LEU A 277 -17.06 -10.39 4.02
CA LEU A 277 -16.49 -10.03 5.33
C LEU A 277 -15.37 -9.00 5.24
N LEU A 278 -14.83 -8.75 4.05
CA LEU A 278 -13.66 -7.90 3.80
C LEU A 278 -12.40 -8.40 4.51
N ASP A 279 -12.28 -9.71 4.74
CA ASP A 279 -11.23 -10.33 5.55
C ASP A 279 -10.75 -11.67 4.96
N TRP A 280 -9.57 -12.11 5.42
CA TRP A 280 -8.95 -13.38 5.13
C TRP A 280 -9.27 -14.38 6.23
N ILE A 281 -10.17 -15.31 5.93
CA ILE A 281 -10.68 -16.30 6.86
C ILE A 281 -9.81 -17.56 6.81
N ASP A 282 -9.44 -18.10 7.97
CA ASP A 282 -8.70 -19.36 8.05
C ASP A 282 -9.53 -20.51 7.47
N ALA A 283 -8.89 -21.34 6.64
CA ALA A 283 -9.57 -22.42 5.90
C ALA A 283 -10.42 -23.35 6.78
N PRO A 284 -10.03 -23.74 8.01
CA PRO A 284 -10.89 -24.53 8.89
C PRO A 284 -12.24 -23.87 9.21
N TYR A 285 -12.30 -22.54 9.33
CA TYR A 285 -13.57 -21.83 9.52
C TYR A 285 -14.38 -21.79 8.23
N VAL A 286 -13.72 -21.65 7.07
CA VAL A 286 -14.38 -21.73 5.76
C VAL A 286 -15.05 -23.10 5.59
N ASP A 287 -14.31 -24.18 5.83
CA ASP A 287 -14.83 -25.55 5.74
C ASP A 287 -15.98 -25.76 6.73
N LEU A 288 -15.85 -25.28 7.96
CA LEU A 288 -16.90 -25.38 8.97
C LEU A 288 -18.19 -24.66 8.54
N MET A 289 -18.08 -23.43 8.03
CA MET A 289 -19.23 -22.64 7.56
C MET A 289 -19.92 -23.31 6.36
N ARG A 290 -19.14 -23.83 5.40
CA ARG A 290 -19.66 -24.51 4.21
C ARG A 290 -20.33 -25.85 4.56
N ASN A 291 -19.67 -26.69 5.37
CA ASN A 291 -20.20 -28.01 5.76
C ASN A 291 -21.48 -27.91 6.60
N ARG A 292 -21.68 -26.81 7.32
CA ARG A 292 -22.92 -26.53 8.06
C ARG A 292 -23.96 -25.75 7.26
N SER A 293 -23.70 -25.50 5.97
CA SER A 293 -24.59 -24.73 5.09
C SER A 293 -24.95 -23.34 5.64
N LEU A 294 -24.01 -22.70 6.35
CA LEU A 294 -24.21 -21.37 6.94
C LEU A 294 -23.93 -20.24 5.94
N VAL A 295 -23.19 -20.57 4.88
CA VAL A 295 -22.83 -19.73 3.74
C VAL A 295 -22.87 -20.57 2.48
N ASN A 296 -23.13 -19.94 1.33
CA ASN A 296 -22.90 -20.53 0.02
C ASN A 296 -21.51 -20.14 -0.51
N ASP A 297 -21.12 -20.68 -1.67
CA ASP A 297 -19.81 -20.38 -2.25
C ASP A 297 -19.69 -18.89 -2.68
N ASP A 298 -20.79 -18.26 -3.11
CA ASP A 298 -20.85 -16.82 -3.45
C ASP A 298 -20.40 -15.90 -2.29
N PHE A 299 -20.49 -16.37 -1.05
CA PHE A 299 -19.99 -15.66 0.13
C PHE A 299 -18.48 -15.39 0.08
N PHE A 300 -17.74 -16.22 -0.66
CA PHE A 300 -16.31 -16.06 -0.91
C PHE A 300 -16.03 -15.42 -2.27
N GLY A 301 -17.04 -15.23 -3.13
CA GLY A 301 -16.90 -14.62 -4.45
C GLY A 301 -17.23 -15.59 -5.57
N ASP A 302 -16.90 -15.20 -6.80
CA ASP A 302 -17.24 -15.98 -8.00
C ASP A 302 -16.14 -15.83 -9.05
N ASN A 303 -15.21 -16.80 -9.08
CA ASN A 303 -14.14 -16.86 -10.06
C ASN A 303 -13.51 -18.26 -10.13
N GLU A 304 -12.77 -18.52 -11.21
CA GLU A 304 -12.13 -19.82 -11.50
C GLU A 304 -11.18 -20.31 -10.38
N TYR A 305 -10.56 -19.38 -9.64
CA TYR A 305 -9.67 -19.74 -8.54
C TYR A 305 -10.46 -20.27 -7.34
N LEU A 306 -11.66 -19.73 -7.09
CA LEU A 306 -12.54 -20.26 -6.05
C LEU A 306 -13.05 -21.65 -6.40
N GLU A 307 -13.49 -21.86 -7.65
CA GLU A 307 -13.91 -23.17 -8.16
C GLU A 307 -12.80 -24.21 -7.98
N THR A 308 -11.56 -23.82 -8.28
CA THR A 308 -10.37 -24.67 -8.07
C THR A 308 -10.16 -24.98 -6.60
N MET A 309 -10.21 -23.98 -5.71
CA MET A 309 -9.98 -24.14 -4.27
C MET A 309 -11.07 -24.99 -3.59
N PHE A 310 -12.30 -24.94 -4.10
CA PHE A 310 -13.45 -25.66 -3.55
C PHE A 310 -13.73 -26.99 -4.25
N GLY A 311 -13.03 -27.28 -5.34
CA GLY A 311 -13.09 -28.55 -6.06
C GLY A 311 -12.57 -29.73 -5.24
N THR A 312 -13.05 -30.93 -5.60
CA THR A 312 -12.62 -32.17 -4.95
C THR A 312 -11.12 -32.42 -5.14
N GLY A 313 -10.39 -32.63 -4.06
CA GLY A 313 -8.96 -32.98 -4.10
C GLY A 313 -7.99 -31.80 -4.09
N TYR A 314 -8.48 -30.56 -3.95
CA TYR A 314 -7.60 -29.41 -3.73
C TYR A 314 -6.89 -29.52 -2.37
N ASN A 315 -5.56 -29.59 -2.39
CA ASN A 315 -4.72 -29.64 -1.19
C ASN A 315 -3.94 -28.33 -1.07
N GLY A 316 -4.66 -27.25 -0.78
CA GLY A 316 -4.12 -25.90 -0.68
C GLY A 316 -3.12 -25.71 0.46
N SER A 317 -2.18 -24.79 0.25
CA SER A 317 -1.26 -24.34 1.29
C SER A 317 -1.07 -22.82 1.21
N ALA A 318 -0.39 -22.21 2.18
CA ALA A 318 0.02 -20.81 2.08
C ALA A 318 1.00 -20.53 0.91
N GLN A 319 1.46 -21.57 0.21
CA GLN A 319 2.30 -21.46 -0.98
C GLN A 319 1.51 -21.68 -2.28
N SER A 320 0.22 -21.95 -2.21
CA SER A 320 -0.67 -22.01 -3.39
C SER A 320 -0.93 -20.60 -3.93
N SER A 321 -1.08 -20.47 -5.24
CA SER A 321 -1.26 -19.15 -5.89
C SER A 321 -2.72 -18.73 -5.95
N GLU A 322 -3.60 -19.72 -6.06
CA GLU A 322 -5.05 -19.66 -6.18
C GLU A 322 -5.69 -18.73 -5.14
N PRO A 323 -5.34 -18.78 -3.83
CA PRO A 323 -5.99 -17.93 -2.82
C PRO A 323 -5.65 -16.45 -2.99
N TYR A 324 -4.45 -16.16 -3.48
CA TYR A 324 -3.98 -14.81 -3.73
C TYR A 324 -4.55 -14.24 -5.03
N LYS A 325 -4.60 -15.06 -6.09
CA LYS A 325 -5.25 -14.69 -7.35
C LYS A 325 -6.75 -14.48 -7.18
N HIS A 326 -7.41 -15.37 -6.43
CA HIS A 326 -8.80 -15.22 -5.99
C HIS A 326 -9.03 -13.87 -5.29
N TYR A 327 -8.19 -13.54 -4.30
CA TYR A 327 -8.25 -12.23 -3.63
C TYR A 327 -8.10 -11.08 -4.62
N PHE A 328 -7.11 -11.13 -5.53
CA PHE A 328 -6.90 -10.06 -6.50
C PHE A 328 -8.13 -9.83 -7.38
N VAL A 329 -8.79 -10.90 -7.82
CA VAL A 329 -10.03 -10.81 -8.60
C VAL A 329 -11.14 -10.15 -7.78
N GLU A 330 -11.42 -10.65 -6.58
CA GLU A 330 -12.54 -10.17 -5.77
C GLU A 330 -12.36 -8.73 -5.26
N ILE A 331 -11.19 -8.39 -4.72
CA ILE A 331 -10.94 -7.01 -4.28
C ILE A 331 -10.96 -6.03 -5.45
N SER A 332 -10.49 -6.46 -6.64
CA SER A 332 -10.52 -5.60 -7.83
C SER A 332 -11.93 -5.35 -8.33
N LYS A 333 -12.83 -6.34 -8.23
CA LYS A 333 -14.25 -6.15 -8.54
C LYS A 333 -14.85 -5.06 -7.63
N GLN A 334 -14.66 -5.18 -6.31
CA GLN A 334 -15.16 -4.20 -5.34
C GLN A 334 -14.59 -2.79 -5.58
N LEU A 335 -13.28 -2.69 -5.82
CA LEU A 335 -12.62 -1.41 -6.10
C LEU A 335 -13.08 -0.79 -7.43
N LYS A 336 -13.28 -1.59 -8.48
CA LYS A 336 -13.80 -1.11 -9.77
C LYS A 336 -15.25 -0.63 -9.68
N GLU A 337 -16.08 -1.28 -8.87
CA GLU A 337 -17.45 -0.86 -8.61
C GLU A 337 -17.49 0.56 -8.01
N ILE A 338 -16.72 0.80 -6.93
CA ILE A 338 -16.72 2.11 -6.26
C ILE A 338 -15.91 3.18 -7.00
N ARG A 339 -14.96 2.77 -7.86
CA ARG A 339 -14.17 3.67 -8.71
C ARG A 339 -15.06 4.55 -9.60
N ALA A 340 -16.15 3.98 -10.11
CA ALA A 340 -17.09 4.68 -10.99
C ALA A 340 -17.90 5.78 -10.28
N LEU A 341 -17.96 5.73 -8.94
CA LEU A 341 -18.68 6.68 -8.10
C LEU A 341 -17.75 7.78 -7.59
N VAL A 342 -18.28 8.91 -7.13
CA VAL A 342 -17.52 10.04 -6.56
C VAL A 342 -18.25 10.65 -5.37
N GLY A 343 -17.50 11.30 -4.47
CA GLY A 343 -18.06 12.08 -3.35
C GLY A 343 -19.07 11.29 -2.51
N ALA A 344 -20.21 11.92 -2.24
CA ALA A 344 -21.31 11.30 -1.46
C ALA A 344 -21.76 9.94 -2.02
N ASN A 345 -21.81 9.76 -3.34
CA ASN A 345 -22.22 8.48 -3.94
C ASN A 345 -21.21 7.36 -3.66
N ARG A 346 -19.91 7.67 -3.74
CA ARG A 346 -18.86 6.70 -3.38
C ARG A 346 -18.93 6.37 -1.89
N TYR A 347 -19.10 7.39 -1.05
CA TYR A 347 -19.32 7.20 0.38
C TYR A 347 -20.50 6.27 0.64
N SER A 348 -21.68 6.54 0.08
CA SER A 348 -22.87 5.71 0.30
C SER A 348 -22.63 4.25 -0.07
N LYS A 349 -22.00 3.98 -1.22
CA LYS A 349 -21.72 2.60 -1.63
C LYS A 349 -20.67 1.91 -0.76
N VAL A 350 -19.60 2.61 -0.38
CA VAL A 350 -18.59 2.05 0.53
C VAL A 350 -19.20 1.80 1.92
N SER A 351 -20.06 2.68 2.41
CA SER A 351 -20.80 2.49 3.66
C SER A 351 -21.75 1.31 3.60
N GLU A 352 -22.45 1.09 2.48
CA GLU A 352 -23.27 -0.12 2.26
C GLU A 352 -22.42 -1.39 2.35
N ILE A 353 -21.27 -1.43 1.67
CA ILE A 353 -20.35 -2.58 1.72
C ILE A 353 -19.88 -2.86 3.15
N ILE A 354 -19.48 -1.83 3.90
CA ILE A 354 -19.03 -1.97 5.30
C ILE A 354 -20.16 -2.42 6.21
N GLN A 355 -21.37 -1.87 6.03
CA GLN A 355 -22.54 -2.20 6.84
C GLN A 355 -22.96 -3.65 6.60
N ASN A 356 -22.95 -4.12 5.36
CA ASN A 356 -23.18 -5.52 5.02
C ASN A 356 -22.16 -6.44 5.72
N ALA A 357 -20.88 -6.08 5.74
CA ALA A 357 -19.88 -6.85 6.45
C ALA A 357 -20.16 -6.92 7.97
N ILE A 358 -20.57 -5.82 8.60
CA ILE A 358 -20.95 -5.78 10.03
C ILE A 358 -22.13 -6.73 10.31
N GLU A 359 -23.15 -6.69 9.45
CA GLU A 359 -24.34 -7.53 9.57
C GLU A 359 -24.00 -9.01 9.38
N GLU A 360 -23.15 -9.34 8.42
CA GLU A 360 -22.72 -10.72 8.14
C GLU A 360 -21.83 -11.30 9.26
N TYR A 361 -20.93 -10.51 9.84
CA TYR A 361 -20.22 -10.91 11.06
C TYR A 361 -21.20 -11.19 12.20
N SER A 362 -22.21 -10.33 12.39
CA SER A 362 -23.23 -10.50 13.43
C SER A 362 -24.06 -11.77 13.20
N ARG A 363 -24.47 -12.01 11.94
CA ARG A 363 -25.20 -13.21 11.52
C ARG A 363 -24.38 -14.47 11.79
N ILE A 364 -23.11 -14.53 11.37
CA ILE A 364 -22.27 -15.70 11.58
C ILE A 364 -22.04 -15.95 13.08
N ASN A 365 -21.74 -14.92 13.86
CA ASN A 365 -21.55 -15.07 15.31
C ASN A 365 -22.81 -15.64 15.99
N SER A 366 -24.02 -15.25 15.54
CA SER A 366 -25.28 -15.79 16.06
C SER A 366 -25.48 -17.30 15.82
N THR A 367 -24.72 -17.89 14.89
CA THR A 367 -24.74 -19.34 14.62
C THR A 367 -23.81 -20.15 15.53
N GLY A 368 -23.06 -19.48 16.42
CA GLY A 368 -22.07 -20.08 17.31
C GLY A 368 -20.69 -20.27 16.70
N ILE A 369 -20.44 -19.75 15.49
CA ILE A 369 -19.08 -19.68 14.92
C ILE A 369 -18.46 -18.34 15.32
N GLU A 370 -17.45 -18.40 16.17
CA GLU A 370 -16.65 -17.25 16.53
C GLU A 370 -15.40 -17.20 15.64
N ILE A 371 -15.38 -16.28 14.68
CA ILE A 371 -14.22 -16.05 13.81
C ILE A 371 -13.12 -15.21 14.53
N GLY A 372 -13.17 -15.13 15.87
CA GLY A 372 -12.18 -14.45 16.72
C GLY A 372 -12.27 -12.91 16.68
N ARG A 373 -11.13 -12.20 16.74
CA ARG A 373 -11.06 -10.72 16.62
C ARG A 373 -11.38 -10.20 15.20
N GLN A 374 -11.67 -11.10 14.26
CA GLN A 374 -12.00 -10.77 12.87
C GLN A 374 -13.32 -9.99 12.83
N GLY A 375 -13.35 -8.91 12.04
CA GLY A 375 -14.50 -7.99 11.98
C GLY A 375 -14.45 -6.79 12.93
N ALA A 376 -13.57 -6.74 13.94
CA ALA A 376 -13.47 -5.55 14.80
C ALA A 376 -13.15 -4.26 14.02
N PHE A 377 -12.42 -4.39 12.91
CA PHE A 377 -12.06 -3.28 12.02
C PHE A 377 -13.26 -2.66 11.29
N THR A 378 -14.35 -3.40 11.02
CA THR A 378 -15.47 -2.90 10.20
C THR A 378 -16.19 -1.74 10.90
N THR A 379 -16.33 -1.81 12.22
CA THR A 379 -16.87 -0.69 13.03
C THR A 379 -15.95 0.54 13.02
N GLN A 380 -14.63 0.33 12.98
CA GLN A 380 -13.65 1.40 12.89
C GLN A 380 -13.69 2.07 11.50
N PHE A 381 -13.83 1.26 10.45
CA PHE A 381 -14.02 1.71 9.07
C PHE A 381 -15.30 2.54 8.93
N ALA A 382 -16.43 2.03 9.46
CA ALA A 382 -17.70 2.74 9.45
C ALA A 382 -17.61 4.08 10.20
N THR A 383 -16.97 4.08 11.37
CA THR A 383 -16.79 5.29 12.18
C THR A 383 -15.99 6.35 11.42
N ALA A 384 -14.82 5.99 10.87
CA ALA A 384 -13.99 6.92 10.11
C ALA A 384 -14.72 7.46 8.86
N ALA A 385 -15.38 6.59 8.09
CA ALA A 385 -16.14 6.97 6.90
C ALA A 385 -17.29 7.93 7.24
N ASN A 386 -18.03 7.67 8.31
CA ASN A 386 -19.16 8.51 8.74
C ASN A 386 -18.70 9.88 9.26
N LEU A 387 -17.63 9.92 10.04
CA LEU A 387 -17.06 11.18 10.53
C LEU A 387 -16.53 12.02 9.36
N PHE A 388 -15.78 11.40 8.45
CA PHE A 388 -15.29 12.08 7.24
C PHE A 388 -16.46 12.62 6.41
N ALA A 389 -17.49 11.81 6.15
CA ALA A 389 -18.66 12.22 5.39
C ALA A 389 -19.43 13.36 6.05
N ARG A 390 -19.52 13.37 7.39
CA ARG A 390 -20.10 14.49 8.15
C ARG A 390 -19.28 15.76 7.94
N ASP A 391 -17.95 15.67 8.04
CA ASP A 391 -17.05 16.81 7.82
C ASP A 391 -17.12 17.33 6.37
N GLN A 392 -17.49 16.48 5.41
CA GLN A 392 -17.76 16.88 4.02
C GLN A 392 -19.20 17.35 3.76
N GLY A 393 -20.10 17.27 4.75
CA GLY A 393 -21.51 17.61 4.59
C GLY A 393 -22.32 16.61 3.76
N TRP A 394 -21.83 15.38 3.57
CA TRP A 394 -22.54 14.30 2.88
C TRP A 394 -23.48 13.51 3.80
N ARG A 395 -23.24 13.61 5.11
CA ARG A 395 -24.04 13.00 6.17
C ARG A 395 -24.42 14.07 7.19
N SER A 396 -25.70 14.13 7.54
CA SER A 396 -26.24 15.00 8.59
C SER A 396 -25.97 14.44 9.98
#